data_AF-A0A1M6MIA4-F1
#
_entry.id   AF-A0A1M6MIA4-F1
#
_cell.length_a   1.000
_cell.length_b   1.000
_cell.length_c   1.000
_cell.angle_alpha   90.00
_cell.angle_beta   90.00
_cell.angle_gamma   90.00
#
_symmetry.space_group_name_H-M   'P 1'
#
loop_
_entity.id
_entity.type
_entity.pdbx_description
1 polymer ?
#
loop_
_entity_poly.entity_id
_entity_poly.type
_entity_poly.pdbx_seq_one_letter_code
_entity_poly.pdbx_strand_id
1 'polypeptide(L)'
;YTDETHKTGYLRAFFNTVKSGTDSSIERCFITGVSPVTMDDLTSGFNIGTNYSLSSEFNEMMGFTEDEVRQMLAYYSTTCRFNHSIDEIIEIMKPWYDNYCFAPESYDTTTMYNSNMVLYFVKNYILYGKVPRDMIEDNIRIDYEKLRMLIRKDKEFSHDASIIQTLVSQGYIAGELKRGFPAVSIVDPDNFISLLYYFGMLTVSGTHEGKTKLTIPNQVVREQLYTYLLNTYNEADLNFSNYERSELSSALAYRGEWQVYFAYIADCLKRYASQRDKQKGESFVHGFTLAMTAQNRFYRPISEQDTQAGYVDIFLCPLLDIFPDMVHSYIIELKYAKYKDP
;
A
#
# COMPACT_ATOMS: atom_id res chain seq x y z
N TYR A 1 -3.80 9.34 22.75
CA TYR A 1 -3.66 7.97 22.22
C TYR A 1 -3.33 6.96 23.32
N THR A 2 -2.41 7.26 24.25
CA THR A 2 -2.08 6.40 25.40
C THR A 2 -3.20 6.27 26.45
N ASP A 3 -4.02 7.30 26.69
CA ASP A 3 -5.07 7.21 27.73
C ASP A 3 -6.32 6.40 27.33
N GLU A 4 -6.55 6.20 26.03
CA GLU A 4 -7.67 5.37 25.55
C GLU A 4 -7.27 3.91 25.35
N THR A 5 -6.01 3.64 24.97
CA THR A 5 -5.51 2.26 24.79
C THR A 5 -5.02 1.64 26.10
N HIS A 6 -4.63 2.43 27.12
CA HIS A 6 -4.30 1.90 28.45
C HIS A 6 -5.52 1.68 29.35
N LYS A 7 -6.72 2.09 28.92
CA LYS A 7 -7.96 1.53 29.48
C LYS A 7 -8.22 0.18 28.83
N THR A 8 -7.53 -0.85 29.31
CA THR A 8 -7.84 -2.29 29.16
C THR A 8 -9.30 -2.67 29.55
N GLY A 9 -10.18 -1.70 29.79
CA GLY A 9 -11.57 -1.87 30.24
C GLY A 9 -12.64 -1.58 29.19
N TYR A 10 -12.50 -0.63 28.25
CA TYR A 10 -13.66 -0.24 27.42
C TYR A 10 -14.07 -1.30 26.40
N LEU A 11 -13.15 -1.69 25.50
CA LEU A 11 -13.43 -2.70 24.48
C LEU A 11 -13.75 -4.04 25.14
N ARG A 12 -12.98 -4.43 26.16
CA ARG A 12 -13.24 -5.65 26.92
C ARG A 12 -14.64 -5.63 27.58
N ALA A 13 -15.04 -4.53 28.20
CA ALA A 13 -16.37 -4.40 28.79
C ALA A 13 -17.48 -4.44 27.73
N PHE A 14 -17.27 -3.79 26.58
CA PHE A 14 -18.21 -3.83 25.47
C PHE A 14 -18.41 -5.28 24.99
N PHE A 15 -17.33 -5.99 24.66
CA PHE A 15 -17.45 -7.37 24.18
C PHE A 15 -17.93 -8.34 25.26
N ASN A 16 -17.59 -8.14 26.53
CA ASN A 16 -18.20 -8.89 27.63
C ASN A 16 -19.72 -8.69 27.68
N THR A 17 -20.19 -7.46 27.46
CA THR A 17 -21.63 -7.14 27.43
C THR A 17 -22.31 -7.81 26.24
N VAL A 18 -21.69 -7.75 25.04
CA VAL A 18 -22.19 -8.45 23.84
C VAL A 18 -22.28 -9.95 24.11
N LYS A 19 -21.25 -10.55 24.72
CA LYS A 19 -21.23 -11.96 25.10
C LYS A 19 -22.34 -12.31 26.10
N SER A 20 -22.56 -11.52 27.15
CA SER A 20 -23.70 -11.77 28.05
C SER A 20 -25.04 -11.64 27.33
N GLY A 21 -25.13 -10.76 26.33
CA GLY A 21 -26.28 -10.66 25.46
C GLY A 21 -26.52 -11.93 24.63
N THR A 22 -25.50 -12.74 24.32
CA THR A 22 -25.70 -13.97 23.52
C THR A 22 -26.43 -15.08 24.26
N ASP A 23 -26.50 -15.00 25.59
CA ASP A 23 -27.28 -15.92 26.42
C ASP A 23 -28.77 -15.55 26.47
N SER A 24 -29.18 -14.44 25.82
CA SER A 24 -30.56 -13.93 25.86
C SER A 24 -31.01 -13.25 24.57
N SER A 25 -30.58 -12.01 24.34
CA SER A 25 -31.13 -11.10 23.34
C SER A 25 -30.37 -11.10 22.01
N ILE A 26 -29.16 -11.66 21.95
CA ILE A 26 -28.30 -11.66 20.76
C ILE A 26 -28.16 -13.10 20.26
N GLU A 27 -28.93 -13.47 19.22
CA GLU A 27 -28.82 -14.82 18.66
C GLU A 27 -27.49 -15.05 17.92
N ARG A 28 -27.02 -14.04 17.18
CA ARG A 28 -25.78 -14.10 16.38
C ARG A 28 -25.05 -12.77 16.40
N CYS A 29 -23.73 -12.83 16.35
CA CYS A 29 -22.87 -11.66 16.27
C CYS A 29 -21.82 -11.86 15.18
N PHE A 30 -21.68 -10.87 14.30
CA PHE A 30 -20.62 -10.80 13.31
C PHE A 30 -19.90 -9.46 13.49
N ILE A 31 -18.58 -9.52 13.65
CA ILE A 31 -17.76 -8.38 14.05
C ILE A 31 -16.67 -8.21 13.00
N THR A 32 -16.53 -7.00 12.47
CA THR A 32 -15.50 -6.63 11.49
C THR A 32 -14.66 -5.46 12.01
N GLY A 33 -13.52 -5.18 11.37
CA GLY A 33 -12.69 -4.02 11.70
C GLY A 33 -11.91 -4.14 13.01
N VAL A 34 -11.74 -5.35 13.54
CA VAL A 34 -10.96 -5.59 14.76
C VAL A 34 -9.48 -5.80 14.40
N SER A 35 -8.62 -4.96 14.96
CA SER A 35 -7.16 -5.07 14.77
C SER A 35 -6.61 -6.34 15.41
N PRO A 36 -5.60 -7.01 14.81
CA PRO A 36 -4.93 -8.17 15.40
C PRO A 36 -4.31 -7.86 16.78
N VAL A 37 -3.91 -6.61 17.02
CA VAL A 37 -3.36 -6.16 18.31
C VAL A 37 -4.42 -6.18 19.41
N THR A 38 -5.67 -5.87 19.03
CA THR A 38 -6.81 -5.86 19.94
C THR A 38 -7.37 -7.27 20.15
N MET A 39 -7.17 -8.18 19.19
CA MET A 39 -7.63 -9.57 19.29
C MET A 39 -7.03 -10.29 20.50
N ASP A 40 -5.78 -10.02 20.86
CA ASP A 40 -5.14 -10.63 22.05
C ASP A 40 -5.91 -10.27 23.34
N ASP A 41 -6.18 -8.99 23.56
CA ASP A 41 -6.98 -8.51 24.70
C ASP A 41 -8.43 -9.06 24.66
N LEU A 42 -8.99 -9.24 23.47
CA LEU A 42 -10.35 -9.73 23.25
C LEU A 42 -10.52 -11.23 23.47
N THR A 43 -9.51 -12.05 23.17
CA THR A 43 -9.59 -13.51 23.35
C THR A 43 -9.90 -13.92 24.79
N SER A 44 -9.56 -13.07 25.77
CA SER A 44 -9.90 -13.30 27.18
C SER A 44 -11.33 -12.90 27.58
N GLY A 45 -11.95 -11.93 26.90
CA GLY A 45 -13.30 -11.43 27.20
C GLY A 45 -14.40 -12.04 26.31
N PHE A 46 -14.09 -12.21 25.03
CA PHE A 46 -14.99 -12.71 23.98
C PHE A 46 -14.55 -14.07 23.42
N ASN A 47 -14.26 -15.02 24.31
CA ASN A 47 -13.78 -16.36 23.95
C ASN A 47 -14.82 -17.27 23.26
N ILE A 48 -15.93 -16.71 22.79
CA ILE A 48 -16.97 -17.41 22.00
C ILE A 48 -16.85 -17.12 20.50
N GLY A 49 -15.98 -16.17 20.10
CA GLY A 49 -15.79 -15.78 18.72
C GLY A 49 -14.90 -16.75 17.94
N THR A 50 -15.23 -16.98 16.67
CA THR A 50 -14.36 -17.66 15.70
C THR A 50 -13.76 -16.61 14.76
N ASN A 51 -12.43 -16.64 14.57
CA ASN A 51 -11.72 -15.68 13.72
C ASN A 51 -11.66 -16.20 12.27
N TYR A 52 -12.41 -15.56 11.38
CA TYR A 52 -12.50 -15.87 9.94
C TYR A 52 -11.61 -14.99 9.06
N SER A 53 -10.77 -14.10 9.59
CA SER A 53 -10.07 -13.08 8.79
C SER A 53 -9.07 -13.64 7.77
N LEU A 54 -8.68 -14.91 7.87
CA LEU A 54 -7.80 -15.62 6.92
C LEU A 54 -8.51 -16.81 6.24
N SER A 55 -9.83 -16.91 6.40
CA SER A 55 -10.65 -18.01 5.88
C SER A 55 -10.94 -17.78 4.40
N SER A 56 -10.70 -18.78 3.56
CA SER A 56 -10.94 -18.71 2.11
C SER A 56 -12.43 -18.53 1.78
N GLU A 57 -13.33 -19.04 2.62
CA GLU A 57 -14.78 -18.93 2.48
C GLU A 57 -15.30 -17.48 2.52
N PHE A 58 -14.51 -16.56 3.08
CA PHE A 58 -14.87 -15.15 3.22
C PHE A 58 -14.01 -14.23 2.33
N ASN A 59 -13.10 -14.76 1.51
CA ASN A 59 -12.19 -13.96 0.69
C ASN A 59 -12.96 -12.98 -0.22
N GLU A 60 -14.01 -13.46 -0.89
CA GLU A 60 -14.81 -12.66 -1.82
C GLU A 60 -15.79 -11.69 -1.12
N MET A 61 -15.94 -11.76 0.20
CA MET A 61 -16.83 -10.84 0.95
C MET A 61 -16.14 -9.52 1.34
N MET A 62 -14.83 -9.39 1.10
CA MET A 62 -14.02 -8.28 1.61
C MET A 62 -13.76 -7.17 0.58
N GLY A 63 -14.33 -7.28 -0.62
CA GLY A 63 -14.17 -6.31 -1.71
C GLY A 63 -15.18 -6.56 -2.82
N PHE A 64 -14.88 -6.08 -4.03
CA PHE A 64 -15.62 -6.48 -5.24
C PHE A 64 -14.77 -7.40 -6.12
N THR A 65 -15.39 -8.44 -6.64
CA THR A 65 -14.82 -9.24 -7.74
C THR A 65 -14.80 -8.42 -9.03
N GLU A 66 -13.94 -8.77 -10.00
CA GLU A 66 -13.94 -8.09 -11.30
C GLU A 66 -15.31 -8.18 -11.99
N ASP A 67 -16.03 -9.30 -11.82
CA ASP A 67 -17.38 -9.49 -12.38
C ASP A 67 -18.39 -8.51 -11.79
N GLU A 68 -18.41 -8.31 -10.46
CA GLU A 68 -19.27 -7.32 -9.81
C GLU A 68 -18.96 -5.89 -10.28
N VAL A 69 -17.67 -5.56 -10.45
CA VAL A 69 -17.27 -4.26 -10.99
C VAL A 69 -17.76 -4.10 -12.43
N ARG A 70 -17.61 -5.13 -13.28
CA ARG A 70 -18.10 -5.12 -14.67
C ARG A 70 -19.62 -4.99 -14.74
N GLN A 71 -20.36 -5.69 -13.89
CA GLN A 71 -21.82 -5.57 -13.80
C GLN A 71 -22.25 -4.15 -13.42
N MET A 72 -21.56 -3.53 -12.46
CA MET A 72 -21.81 -2.15 -12.06
C MET A 72 -21.57 -1.17 -13.21
N LEU A 73 -20.46 -1.33 -13.94
CA LEU A 73 -20.15 -0.50 -15.12
C LEU A 73 -21.15 -0.72 -16.27
N ALA A 74 -21.58 -1.96 -16.50
CA ALA A 74 -22.59 -2.29 -17.50
C ALA A 74 -23.95 -1.64 -17.19
N TYR A 75 -24.34 -1.59 -15.92
CA TYR A 75 -25.54 -0.86 -15.51
C TYR A 75 -25.42 0.64 -15.85
N TYR A 76 -24.31 1.28 -15.49
CA TYR A 76 -24.14 2.71 -15.72
C TYR A 76 -23.89 3.09 -17.18
N SER A 77 -23.34 2.20 -18.00
CA SER A 77 -23.17 2.45 -19.43
C SER A 77 -24.49 2.56 -20.19
N THR A 78 -25.57 1.97 -19.66
CA THR A 78 -26.92 2.07 -20.24
C THR A 78 -27.75 3.23 -19.71
N THR A 79 -27.35 3.84 -18.60
CA THR A 79 -28.15 4.85 -17.89
C THR A 79 -27.55 6.25 -17.93
N CYS A 80 -26.24 6.38 -18.19
CA CYS A 80 -25.50 7.64 -18.13
C CYS A 80 -24.58 7.81 -19.36
N ARG A 81 -24.04 9.02 -19.54
CA ARG A 81 -23.00 9.25 -20.55
C ARG A 81 -21.76 8.43 -20.19
N PHE A 82 -21.34 7.56 -21.10
CA PHE A 82 -20.25 6.61 -20.89
C PHE A 82 -19.30 6.69 -22.10
N ASN A 83 -18.10 7.23 -21.90
CA ASN A 83 -17.20 7.62 -23.00
C ASN A 83 -16.10 6.56 -23.31
N HIS A 84 -16.03 5.49 -22.53
CA HIS A 84 -15.07 4.39 -22.67
C HIS A 84 -15.84 3.07 -22.73
N SER A 85 -15.26 2.00 -23.24
CA SER A 85 -15.74 0.64 -23.06
C SER A 85 -15.57 0.19 -21.59
N ILE A 86 -16.27 -0.87 -21.21
CA ILE A 86 -16.10 -1.47 -19.88
C ILE A 86 -14.66 -1.98 -19.71
N ASP A 87 -14.09 -2.59 -20.75
CA ASP A 87 -12.72 -3.11 -20.71
C ASP A 87 -11.69 -2.01 -20.48
N GLU A 88 -11.79 -0.88 -21.18
CA GLU A 88 -10.92 0.29 -20.96
C GLU A 88 -10.99 0.78 -19.50
N ILE A 89 -12.19 0.86 -18.92
CA ILE A 89 -12.35 1.28 -17.52
C ILE A 89 -11.75 0.26 -16.55
N ILE A 90 -11.90 -1.04 -16.82
CA ILE A 90 -11.27 -2.09 -16.01
C ILE A 90 -9.75 -2.01 -16.10
N GLU A 91 -9.19 -1.85 -17.30
CA GLU A 91 -7.74 -1.69 -17.51
C GLU A 91 -7.17 -0.49 -16.75
N ILE A 92 -7.93 0.62 -16.69
CA ILE A 92 -7.56 1.80 -15.91
C ILE A 92 -7.62 1.53 -14.41
N MET A 93 -8.68 0.89 -13.90
CA MET A 93 -8.86 0.68 -12.45
C MET A 93 -7.96 -0.41 -11.87
N LYS A 94 -7.69 -1.47 -12.63
CA LYS A 94 -7.03 -2.69 -12.15
C LYS A 94 -5.68 -2.43 -11.46
N PRO A 95 -4.74 -1.65 -12.03
CA PRO A 95 -3.48 -1.33 -11.36
C PRO A 95 -3.63 -0.53 -10.06
N TRP A 96 -4.75 0.18 -9.89
CA TRP A 96 -4.98 1.07 -8.76
C TRP A 96 -5.74 0.41 -7.63
N TYR A 97 -6.74 -0.43 -7.93
CA TYR A 97 -7.74 -0.85 -6.93
C TYR A 97 -7.83 -2.36 -6.72
N ASP A 98 -7.30 -3.19 -7.63
CA ASP A 98 -7.36 -4.65 -7.58
C ASP A 98 -6.18 -5.26 -6.77
N ASN A 99 -6.03 -6.58 -6.89
CA ASN A 99 -4.93 -7.43 -6.46
C ASN A 99 -4.94 -7.76 -4.97
N TYR A 100 -6.04 -7.53 -4.25
CA TYR A 100 -6.17 -8.03 -2.89
C TYR A 100 -6.55 -9.51 -2.86
N CYS A 101 -5.79 -10.29 -2.09
CA CYS A 101 -6.14 -11.61 -1.59
C CYS A 101 -6.01 -11.62 -0.06
N PHE A 102 -7.06 -12.09 0.62
CA PHE A 102 -7.21 -12.07 2.08
C PHE A 102 -7.09 -13.45 2.74
N ALA A 103 -6.90 -14.50 1.95
CA ALA A 103 -6.74 -15.86 2.46
C ALA A 103 -5.60 -16.55 1.70
N PRO A 104 -4.59 -17.11 2.38
CA PRO A 104 -3.49 -17.81 1.71
C PRO A 104 -3.94 -18.92 0.75
N GLU A 105 -5.03 -19.61 1.08
CA GLU A 105 -5.64 -20.66 0.25
C GLU A 105 -6.33 -20.13 -1.01
N SER A 106 -6.57 -18.82 -1.11
CA SER A 106 -7.26 -18.16 -2.23
C SER A 106 -6.32 -17.42 -3.20
N TYR A 107 -5.00 -17.46 -2.98
CA TYR A 107 -4.04 -16.69 -3.77
C TYR A 107 -4.15 -16.90 -5.29
N ASP A 108 -4.34 -18.13 -5.76
CA ASP A 108 -4.44 -18.45 -7.20
C ASP A 108 -5.89 -18.43 -7.73
N THR A 109 -6.80 -17.71 -7.03
CA THR A 109 -8.22 -17.69 -7.36
C THR A 109 -8.69 -16.27 -7.74
N THR A 110 -9.60 -15.69 -6.97
CA THR A 110 -10.21 -14.38 -7.22
C THR A 110 -9.45 -13.29 -6.46
N THR A 111 -8.96 -12.28 -7.19
CA THR A 111 -8.50 -11.03 -6.59
C THR A 111 -9.68 -10.10 -6.33
N MET A 112 -9.53 -9.27 -5.30
CA MET A 112 -10.56 -8.35 -4.86
C MET A 112 -10.14 -6.92 -5.14
N TYR A 113 -11.10 -6.15 -5.67
CA TYR A 113 -11.03 -4.71 -5.76
C TYR A 113 -11.40 -4.08 -4.42
N ASN A 114 -10.71 -3.01 -4.04
CA ASN A 114 -11.12 -2.15 -2.95
C ASN A 114 -12.46 -1.48 -3.30
N SER A 115 -13.52 -1.85 -2.60
CA SER A 115 -14.89 -1.40 -2.89
C SER A 115 -15.05 0.12 -2.78
N ASN A 116 -14.42 0.76 -1.79
CA ASN A 116 -14.51 2.21 -1.64
C ASN A 116 -13.84 2.94 -2.81
N MET A 117 -12.64 2.51 -3.21
CA MET A 117 -11.93 3.12 -4.35
C MET A 117 -12.70 2.93 -5.66
N VAL A 118 -13.31 1.76 -5.89
CA VAL A 118 -14.18 1.52 -7.05
C VAL A 118 -15.38 2.47 -7.04
N LEU A 119 -16.07 2.59 -5.90
CA LEU A 119 -17.23 3.47 -5.76
C LEU A 119 -16.85 4.94 -5.97
N TYR A 120 -15.69 5.37 -5.45
CA TYR A 120 -15.13 6.70 -5.70
C TYR A 120 -14.93 6.93 -7.20
N PHE A 121 -14.28 5.99 -7.89
CA PHE A 121 -14.01 6.10 -9.32
C PHE A 121 -15.30 6.18 -10.12
N VAL A 122 -16.20 5.22 -9.91
CA VAL A 122 -17.47 5.10 -10.64
C VAL A 122 -18.32 6.36 -10.44
N LYS A 123 -18.44 6.85 -9.20
CA LYS A 123 -19.15 8.10 -8.89
C LYS A 123 -18.62 9.28 -9.69
N ASN A 124 -17.31 9.52 -9.66
CA ASN A 124 -16.69 10.64 -10.36
C ASN A 124 -16.80 10.48 -11.88
N TYR A 125 -16.61 9.26 -12.38
CA TYR A 125 -16.73 8.96 -13.80
C TYR A 125 -18.13 9.24 -14.34
N ILE A 126 -19.18 8.85 -13.62
CA ILE A 126 -20.57 9.12 -14.01
C ILE A 126 -20.88 10.62 -14.00
N LEU A 127 -20.39 11.35 -12.99
CA LEU A 127 -20.65 12.79 -12.85
C LEU A 127 -20.00 13.63 -13.96
N TYR A 128 -18.78 13.28 -14.37
CA TYR A 128 -17.99 14.11 -15.28
C TYR A 128 -17.81 13.51 -16.68
N GLY A 129 -18.19 12.24 -16.87
CA GLY A 129 -17.98 11.47 -18.09
C GLY A 129 -16.49 11.26 -18.43
N LYS A 130 -15.60 11.38 -17.44
CA LYS A 130 -14.15 11.30 -17.63
C LYS A 130 -13.51 10.56 -16.47
N VAL A 131 -12.37 9.93 -16.74
CA VAL A 131 -11.53 9.32 -15.70
C VAL A 131 -11.20 10.38 -14.64
N PRO A 132 -11.30 10.05 -13.33
CA PRO A 132 -10.89 10.96 -12.27
C PRO A 132 -9.43 11.38 -12.44
N ARG A 133 -9.14 12.68 -12.27
CA ARG A 133 -7.75 13.15 -12.30
C ARG A 133 -6.95 12.64 -11.11
N ASP A 134 -7.58 12.66 -9.94
CA ASP A 134 -7.02 12.11 -8.72
C ASP A 134 -7.59 10.70 -8.56
N MET A 135 -6.72 9.69 -8.68
CA MET A 135 -7.13 8.29 -8.57
C MET A 135 -7.23 7.81 -7.11
N ILE A 136 -6.89 8.67 -6.14
CA ILE A 136 -6.87 8.36 -4.72
C ILE A 136 -7.85 9.26 -3.96
N GLU A 137 -8.77 8.66 -3.20
CA GLU A 137 -9.63 9.40 -2.29
C GLU A 137 -8.87 9.75 -1.00
N ASP A 138 -8.91 11.02 -0.58
CA ASP A 138 -8.26 11.48 0.64
C ASP A 138 -8.70 10.72 1.91
N ASN A 139 -9.96 10.26 1.96
CA ASN A 139 -10.53 9.56 3.10
C ASN A 139 -10.03 8.11 3.29
N ILE A 140 -9.32 7.56 2.29
CA ILE A 140 -8.81 6.18 2.32
C ILE A 140 -7.36 6.12 2.81
N ARG A 141 -6.70 7.28 2.92
CA ARG A 141 -5.36 7.37 3.48
C ARG A 141 -5.38 6.89 4.92
N ILE A 142 -4.55 5.89 5.22
CA ILE A 142 -4.41 5.39 6.58
C ILE A 142 -3.94 6.55 7.47
N ASP A 143 -4.47 6.60 8.68
CA ASP A 143 -4.15 7.63 9.66
C ASP A 143 -2.63 7.78 9.78
N TYR A 144 -2.17 9.00 9.50
CA TYR A 144 -0.77 9.40 9.50
C TYR A 144 -0.08 9.02 10.82
N GLU A 145 -0.76 9.12 11.96
CA GLU A 145 -0.18 8.79 13.28
C GLU A 145 0.01 7.28 13.46
N LYS A 146 -0.93 6.45 12.98
CA LYS A 146 -0.78 4.99 13.02
C LYS A 146 0.42 4.54 12.19
N LEU A 147 0.62 5.17 11.04
CA LEU A 147 1.76 4.86 10.17
C LEU A 147 3.07 5.41 10.69
N ARG A 148 3.07 6.60 11.29
CA ARG A 148 4.25 7.14 11.99
C ARG A 148 4.69 6.19 13.11
N MET A 149 3.74 5.62 13.85
CA MET A 149 4.00 4.60 14.86
C MET A 149 4.63 3.34 14.25
N LEU A 150 4.09 2.83 13.13
CA LEU A 150 4.64 1.66 12.43
C LEU A 150 6.10 1.87 12.03
N ILE A 151 6.45 3.04 11.50
CA ILE A 151 7.82 3.30 11.04
C ILE A 151 8.78 3.55 12.21
N ARG A 152 8.33 4.21 13.28
CA ARG A 152 9.16 4.31 14.50
C ARG A 152 9.50 2.93 15.02
N LYS A 153 8.54 2.01 14.99
CA LYS A 153 8.77 0.60 15.34
C LYS A 153 9.68 -0.09 14.34
N ASP A 154 9.53 0.12 13.03
CA ASP A 154 10.44 -0.39 11.98
C ASP A 154 11.90 0.06 12.18
N LYS A 155 12.13 1.24 12.76
CA LYS A 155 13.49 1.73 13.12
C LYS A 155 14.07 1.09 14.40
N GLU A 156 13.24 0.50 15.26
CA GLU A 156 13.70 -0.19 16.48
C GLU A 156 14.27 -1.60 16.16
N PHE A 157 14.05 -2.11 14.95
CA PHE A 157 14.67 -3.36 14.46
C PHE A 157 16.17 -3.11 14.23
N SER A 158 16.94 -3.22 15.32
CA SER A 158 18.35 -2.84 15.38
C SER A 158 19.32 -3.81 14.68
N HIS A 159 18.84 -4.95 14.19
CA HIS A 159 19.70 -6.02 13.66
C HIS A 159 19.24 -6.67 12.34
N ASP A 160 18.02 -6.38 11.87
CA ASP A 160 17.48 -6.90 10.61
C ASP A 160 17.14 -5.74 9.66
N ALA A 161 17.31 -5.95 8.35
CA ALA A 161 16.94 -4.97 7.34
C ALA A 161 15.47 -4.54 7.53
N SER A 162 15.22 -3.22 7.53
CA SER A 162 13.87 -2.64 7.58
C SER A 162 12.92 -3.44 6.68
N ILE A 163 11.79 -3.90 7.24
CA ILE A 163 10.80 -4.71 6.51
C ILE A 163 10.26 -3.89 5.34
N ILE A 164 10.04 -2.60 5.56
CA ILE A 164 9.62 -1.68 4.53
C ILE A 164 10.70 -1.53 3.45
N GLN A 165 11.97 -1.34 3.82
CA GLN A 165 13.05 -1.23 2.85
C GLN A 165 13.16 -2.49 1.98
N THR A 166 13.06 -3.67 2.61
CA THR A 166 13.08 -4.97 1.91
C THR A 166 11.91 -5.07 0.94
N LEU A 167 10.70 -4.70 1.36
CA LEU A 167 9.53 -4.69 0.49
C LEU A 167 9.70 -3.77 -0.73
N VAL A 168 10.28 -2.58 -0.54
CA VAL A 168 10.54 -1.65 -1.65
C VAL A 168 11.65 -2.13 -2.57
N SER A 169 12.67 -2.77 -2.02
CA SER A 169 13.86 -3.19 -2.77
C SER A 169 13.83 -4.62 -3.29
N GLN A 170 12.88 -5.46 -2.87
CA GLN A 170 12.70 -6.84 -3.32
C GLN A 170 11.32 -7.06 -3.97
N GLY A 171 10.37 -6.15 -3.74
CA GLY A 171 8.99 -6.25 -4.20
C GLY A 171 8.09 -7.14 -3.33
N TYR A 172 8.67 -7.96 -2.45
CA TYR A 172 7.91 -8.84 -1.55
C TYR A 172 8.60 -9.05 -0.21
N ILE A 173 7.82 -9.52 0.77
CA ILE A 173 8.30 -10.04 2.06
C ILE A 173 7.70 -11.44 2.29
N ALA A 174 8.43 -12.32 2.97
CA ALA A 174 7.94 -13.65 3.34
C ALA A 174 7.84 -13.77 4.86
N GLY A 175 6.68 -14.17 5.37
CA GLY A 175 6.42 -14.24 6.81
C GLY A 175 5.24 -15.13 7.17
N GLU A 176 4.97 -15.26 8.46
CA GLU A 176 3.81 -15.96 9.00
C GLU A 176 2.72 -14.96 9.41
N LEU A 177 1.50 -15.12 8.88
CA LEU A 177 0.37 -14.29 9.27
C LEU A 177 -0.20 -14.74 10.62
N LYS A 178 0.02 -13.91 11.65
CA LYS A 178 -0.46 -14.12 13.01
C LYS A 178 -1.89 -13.60 13.17
N ARG A 179 -2.78 -14.43 13.73
CA ARG A 179 -4.20 -14.08 13.94
C ARG A 179 -4.43 -13.04 15.05
N GLY A 180 -3.45 -12.84 15.92
CA GLY A 180 -3.46 -11.87 17.00
C GLY A 180 -2.14 -11.90 17.77
N PHE A 181 -1.77 -10.76 18.36
CA PHE A 181 -0.54 -10.60 19.15
C PHE A 181 -0.64 -9.36 20.05
N PRO A 182 0.03 -9.33 21.21
CA PRO A 182 -0.01 -8.16 22.08
C PRO A 182 0.77 -6.98 21.50
N ALA A 183 0.34 -5.75 21.82
CA ALA A 183 0.94 -4.51 21.30
C ALA A 183 2.45 -4.38 21.60
N VAL A 184 2.89 -4.94 22.73
CA VAL A 184 4.31 -4.92 23.13
C VAL A 184 5.20 -5.77 22.22
N SER A 185 4.61 -6.72 21.48
CA SER A 185 5.31 -7.63 20.57
C SER A 185 5.21 -7.20 19.10
N ILE A 186 4.78 -5.96 18.81
CA ILE A 186 4.75 -5.40 17.44
C ILE A 186 6.15 -5.39 16.80
N VAL A 187 7.20 -5.31 17.60
CA VAL A 187 8.60 -5.34 17.13
C VAL A 187 9.08 -6.73 16.69
N ASP A 188 8.25 -7.77 16.81
CA ASP A 188 8.52 -9.05 16.18
C ASP A 188 8.23 -8.96 14.66
N PRO A 189 9.12 -9.46 13.79
CA PRO A 189 8.95 -9.32 12.34
C PRO A 189 7.63 -9.86 11.80
N ASP A 190 7.19 -11.05 12.22
CA ASP A 190 5.96 -11.66 11.73
C ASP A 190 4.72 -10.91 12.24
N ASN A 191 4.78 -10.37 13.46
CA ASN A 191 3.72 -9.50 13.99
C ASN A 191 3.63 -8.18 13.22
N PHE A 192 4.76 -7.57 12.87
CA PHE A 192 4.77 -6.35 12.07
C PHE A 192 4.25 -6.58 10.65
N ILE A 193 4.69 -7.66 10.00
CA ILE A 193 4.17 -8.11 8.69
C ILE A 193 2.66 -8.32 8.75
N SER A 194 2.19 -9.01 9.79
CA SER A 194 0.76 -9.24 10.02
C SER A 194 0.01 -7.92 10.20
N LEU A 195 0.56 -6.97 10.95
CA LEU A 195 -0.04 -5.66 11.16
C LEU A 195 -0.22 -4.88 9.84
N LEU A 196 0.81 -4.88 8.99
CA LEU A 196 0.74 -4.27 7.66
C LEU A 196 -0.32 -4.95 6.78
N TYR A 197 -0.39 -6.28 6.81
CA TYR A 197 -1.43 -7.05 6.14
C TYR A 197 -2.85 -6.66 6.60
N TYR A 198 -3.10 -6.63 7.92
CA TYR A 198 -4.41 -6.25 8.47
C TYR A 198 -4.77 -4.78 8.23
N PHE A 199 -3.80 -3.91 7.98
CA PHE A 199 -4.04 -2.53 7.54
C PHE A 199 -4.31 -2.41 6.03
N GLY A 200 -4.26 -3.51 5.28
CA GLY A 200 -4.42 -3.51 3.83
C GLY A 200 -3.19 -2.98 3.09
N MET A 201 -2.04 -2.86 3.77
CA MET A 201 -0.77 -2.43 3.18
C MET A 201 -0.05 -3.57 2.44
N LEU A 202 -0.35 -4.80 2.83
CA LEU A 202 0.17 -6.01 2.22
C LEU A 202 -0.98 -6.95 1.84
N THR A 203 -0.73 -7.78 0.84
CA THR A 203 -1.66 -8.80 0.39
C THR A 203 -0.96 -10.10 0.04
N VAL A 204 -1.67 -11.23 0.09
CA VAL A 204 -1.08 -12.53 -0.24
C VAL A 204 -0.82 -12.63 -1.73
N SER A 205 0.39 -13.07 -2.06
CA SER A 205 0.92 -13.19 -3.43
C SER A 205 1.66 -14.53 -3.66
N GLY A 206 1.35 -15.52 -2.83
CA GLY A 206 1.82 -16.90 -2.98
C GLY A 206 2.60 -17.41 -1.78
N THR A 207 3.53 -18.32 -2.04
CA THR A 207 4.37 -18.97 -1.03
C THR A 207 5.85 -18.85 -1.43
N HIS A 208 6.71 -18.59 -0.46
CA HIS A 208 8.16 -18.54 -0.64
C HIS A 208 8.83 -19.30 0.49
N GLU A 209 9.59 -20.35 0.15
CA GLU A 209 10.31 -21.20 1.13
C GLU A 209 9.42 -21.71 2.27
N GLY A 210 8.16 -22.06 1.97
CA GLY A 210 7.19 -22.55 2.96
C GLY A 210 6.51 -21.46 3.79
N LYS A 211 6.84 -20.18 3.58
CA LYS A 211 6.19 -19.02 4.22
C LYS A 211 5.21 -18.32 3.28
N THR A 212 4.28 -17.56 3.84
CA THR A 212 3.35 -16.74 3.04
C THR A 212 4.12 -15.60 2.40
N LYS A 213 4.04 -15.48 1.07
CA LYS A 213 4.63 -14.39 0.30
C LYS A 213 3.65 -13.23 0.22
N LEU A 214 4.07 -12.06 0.68
CA LEU A 214 3.25 -10.86 0.76
C LEU A 214 3.86 -9.74 -0.08
N THR A 215 3.00 -9.00 -0.79
CA THR A 215 3.40 -7.88 -1.67
C THR A 215 2.50 -6.67 -1.42
N ILE A 216 2.90 -5.52 -1.98
CA ILE A 216 2.04 -4.33 -2.03
C ILE A 216 0.94 -4.59 -3.08
N PRO A 217 -0.36 -4.50 -2.72
CA PRO A 217 -1.44 -4.88 -3.61
C PRO A 217 -1.49 -4.03 -4.88
N ASN A 218 -1.48 -2.70 -4.75
CA ASN A 218 -1.75 -1.80 -5.88
C ASN A 218 -1.10 -0.43 -5.71
N GLN A 219 -1.32 0.46 -6.68
CA GLN A 219 -0.70 1.78 -6.70
C GLN A 219 -1.13 2.70 -5.55
N VAL A 220 -2.38 2.59 -5.09
CA VAL A 220 -2.88 3.40 -3.97
C VAL A 220 -2.06 3.13 -2.71
N VAL A 221 -1.82 1.86 -2.42
CA VAL A 221 -1.04 1.44 -1.26
C VAL A 221 0.46 1.73 -1.47
N ARG A 222 0.96 1.56 -2.70
CA ARG A 222 2.36 1.87 -3.05
C ARG A 222 2.67 3.36 -2.83
N GLU A 223 1.82 4.27 -3.33
CA GLU A 223 1.98 5.72 -3.13
C GLU A 223 1.98 6.08 -1.65
N GLN A 224 1.04 5.51 -0.88
CA GLN A 224 0.97 5.69 0.56
C GLN A 224 2.30 5.28 1.21
N LEU A 225 2.75 4.04 1.01
CA LEU A 225 3.99 3.53 1.61
C LEU A 225 5.22 4.38 1.26
N TYR A 226 5.35 4.77 -0.01
CA TYR A 226 6.49 5.57 -0.47
C TYR A 226 6.46 7.00 0.06
N THR A 227 5.28 7.63 0.12
CA THR A 227 5.09 8.93 0.76
C THR A 227 5.55 8.87 2.22
N TYR A 228 5.24 7.79 2.92
CA TYR A 228 5.70 7.60 4.31
C TYR A 228 7.20 7.40 4.42
N LEU A 229 7.80 6.57 3.57
CA LEU A 229 9.26 6.41 3.52
C LEU A 229 9.95 7.76 3.34
N LEU A 230 9.46 8.57 2.39
CA LEU A 230 9.99 9.91 2.14
C LEU A 230 9.79 10.85 3.32
N ASN A 231 8.63 10.80 3.98
CA ASN A 231 8.37 11.61 5.17
C ASN A 231 9.32 11.29 6.34
N THR A 232 9.83 10.05 6.42
CA THR A 232 10.82 9.70 7.45
C THR A 232 12.21 10.28 7.18
N TYR A 233 12.48 10.65 5.92
CA TYR A 233 13.62 11.47 5.54
C TYR A 233 13.31 12.96 5.70
N ASN A 234 12.05 13.40 5.53
CA ASN A 234 11.61 14.79 5.73
C ASN A 234 11.79 15.31 7.16
N GLU A 235 11.79 14.45 8.21
CA GLU A 235 12.19 14.86 9.57
C GLU A 235 13.63 15.42 9.64
N ALA A 236 14.42 15.32 8.55
CA ALA A 236 15.79 15.80 8.44
C ALA A 236 16.07 16.75 7.24
N ASP A 237 15.16 17.69 6.93
CA ASP A 237 15.29 18.78 5.93
C ASP A 237 15.04 18.42 4.45
N LEU A 238 13.77 18.21 4.09
CA LEU A 238 13.28 18.37 2.71
C LEU A 238 12.35 19.59 2.61
N ASN A 239 12.89 20.76 2.91
CA ASN A 239 12.25 22.04 2.59
C ASN A 239 12.41 22.34 1.09
N PHE A 240 11.65 21.62 0.26
CA PHE A 240 11.34 22.07 -1.10
C PHE A 240 9.84 22.35 -1.16
N SER A 241 9.45 23.47 -1.75
CA SER A 241 8.03 23.79 -1.87
C SER A 241 7.34 22.76 -2.77
N ASN A 242 6.10 22.38 -2.44
CA ASN A 242 5.28 21.51 -3.31
C ASN A 242 5.21 22.05 -4.75
N TYR A 243 5.36 23.37 -4.93
CA TYR A 243 5.38 24.06 -6.21
C TYR A 243 6.59 23.66 -7.08
N GLU A 244 7.81 23.73 -6.54
CA GLU A 244 9.02 23.39 -7.30
C GLU A 244 9.04 21.92 -7.74
N ARG A 245 8.52 21.01 -6.91
CA ARG A 245 8.37 19.59 -7.28
C ARG A 245 7.37 19.39 -8.42
N SER A 246 6.26 20.15 -8.41
CA SER A 246 5.26 20.12 -9.47
C SER A 246 5.84 20.60 -10.80
N GLU A 247 6.61 21.69 -10.79
CA GLU A 247 7.24 22.23 -12.00
C GLU A 247 8.29 21.28 -12.58
N LEU A 248 9.14 20.67 -11.73
CA LEU A 248 10.09 19.64 -12.15
C LEU A 248 9.38 18.43 -12.77
N SER A 249 8.29 17.97 -12.16
CA SER A 249 7.50 16.85 -12.66
C SER A 249 6.87 17.16 -14.01
N SER A 250 6.35 18.38 -14.20
CA SER A 250 5.78 18.87 -15.45
C SER A 250 6.84 19.00 -16.54
N ALA A 251 8.01 19.55 -16.21
CA ALA A 251 9.14 19.68 -17.13
C ALA A 251 9.61 18.32 -17.66
N LEU A 252 9.68 17.32 -16.77
CA LEU A 252 9.96 15.93 -17.13
C LEU A 252 8.89 15.37 -18.09
N ALA A 253 7.60 15.57 -17.79
CA ALA A 253 6.48 15.04 -18.57
C ALA A 253 6.31 15.64 -19.97
N TYR A 254 6.47 16.95 -20.10
CA TYR A 254 6.07 17.68 -21.30
C TYR A 254 7.23 18.28 -22.11
N ARG A 255 8.41 18.44 -21.50
CA ARG A 255 9.57 19.11 -22.14
C ARG A 255 10.82 18.25 -22.23
N GLY A 256 10.80 17.06 -21.64
CA GLY A 256 11.92 16.13 -21.73
C GLY A 256 13.08 16.50 -20.79
N GLU A 257 12.86 17.40 -19.82
CA GLU A 257 13.90 17.96 -18.95
C GLU A 257 14.34 16.97 -17.84
N TRP A 258 14.78 15.78 -18.24
CA TRP A 258 15.14 14.70 -17.32
C TRP A 258 16.33 15.00 -16.43
N GLN A 259 17.32 15.74 -16.95
CA GLN A 259 18.56 16.03 -16.23
C GLN A 259 18.30 16.75 -14.91
N VAL A 260 17.43 17.77 -14.92
CA VAL A 260 17.13 18.57 -13.73
C VAL A 260 16.36 17.73 -12.70
N TYR A 261 15.41 16.91 -13.17
CA TYR A 261 14.63 16.03 -12.31
C TYR A 261 15.49 14.97 -11.61
N PHE A 262 16.37 14.27 -12.35
CA PHE A 262 17.22 13.24 -11.76
C PHE A 262 18.41 13.83 -10.98
N ALA A 263 18.93 15.00 -11.35
CA ALA A 263 19.91 15.73 -10.54
C ALA A 263 19.32 16.07 -9.16
N TYR A 264 18.06 16.50 -9.12
CA TYR A 264 17.35 16.72 -7.85
C TYR A 264 17.27 15.45 -6.99
N ILE A 265 16.90 14.30 -7.58
CA ILE A 265 16.87 13.02 -6.87
C ILE A 265 18.27 12.66 -6.36
N ALA A 266 19.31 12.83 -7.18
CA ALA A 266 20.71 12.57 -6.80
C ALA A 266 21.18 13.46 -5.64
N ASP A 267 20.82 14.75 -5.63
CA ASP A 267 21.13 15.68 -4.54
C ASP A 267 20.40 15.32 -3.25
N CYS A 268 19.16 14.84 -3.34
CA CYS A 268 18.44 14.27 -2.20
C CYS A 268 19.15 13.02 -1.67
N LEU A 269 19.47 12.06 -2.55
CA LEU A 269 20.20 10.84 -2.22
C LEU A 269 21.53 11.14 -1.50
N LYS A 270 22.33 12.08 -2.03
CA LYS A 270 23.62 12.47 -1.45
C LYS A 270 23.47 13.02 -0.03
N ARG A 271 22.50 13.91 0.18
CA ARG A 271 22.19 14.44 1.52
C ARG A 271 21.83 13.33 2.49
N TYR A 272 20.94 12.41 2.11
CA TYR A 272 20.47 11.35 3.00
C TYR A 272 21.43 10.16 3.17
N ALA A 273 22.28 9.90 2.20
CA ALA A 273 23.37 8.96 2.34
C ALA A 273 24.43 9.46 3.33
N SER A 274 24.64 10.78 3.41
CA SER A 274 25.61 11.38 4.33
C SER A 274 25.17 11.41 5.80
N GLN A 275 23.86 11.42 6.07
CA GLN A 275 23.29 11.56 7.42
C GLN A 275 23.15 10.24 8.20
N ARG A 276 23.17 9.07 7.54
CA ARG A 276 23.10 7.75 8.18
C ARG A 276 24.28 6.92 7.71
N ASP A 277 24.92 6.24 8.65
CA ASP A 277 26.16 5.46 8.52
C ASP A 277 26.41 4.76 7.17
N LYS A 278 27.71 4.62 6.87
CA LYS A 278 28.40 4.21 5.63
C LYS A 278 28.01 2.87 4.97
N GLN A 279 26.84 2.29 5.25
CA GLN A 279 26.37 1.03 4.68
C GLN A 279 24.98 1.16 4.03
N LYS A 280 24.84 2.09 3.10
CA LYS A 280 23.66 2.11 2.22
C LYS A 280 24.05 1.53 0.86
N GLY A 281 23.67 0.28 0.64
CA GLY A 281 23.92 -0.44 -0.61
C GLY A 281 23.00 -0.01 -1.76
N GLU A 282 23.13 -0.71 -2.88
CA GLU A 282 22.36 -0.53 -4.11
C GLU A 282 20.84 -0.51 -3.88
N SER A 283 20.34 -1.41 -3.02
CA SER A 283 18.92 -1.49 -2.63
C SER A 283 18.36 -0.19 -2.04
N PHE A 284 19.19 0.60 -1.33
CA PHE A 284 18.77 1.91 -0.82
C PHE A 284 18.62 2.92 -1.95
N VAL A 285 19.60 2.98 -2.86
CA VAL A 285 19.58 3.91 -4.00
C VAL A 285 18.38 3.60 -4.90
N HIS A 286 18.15 2.32 -5.19
CA HIS A 286 16.99 1.84 -5.94
C HIS A 286 15.69 2.26 -5.27
N GLY A 287 15.47 1.83 -4.02
CA GLY A 287 14.21 2.05 -3.32
C GLY A 287 13.90 3.53 -3.08
N PHE A 288 14.92 4.36 -2.82
CA PHE A 288 14.74 5.80 -2.68
C PHE A 288 14.39 6.46 -4.02
N THR A 289 15.07 6.07 -5.11
CA THR A 289 14.75 6.59 -6.46
C THR A 289 13.34 6.20 -6.87
N LEU A 290 12.95 4.95 -6.60
CA LEU A 290 11.60 4.45 -6.84
C LEU A 290 10.55 5.23 -6.02
N ALA A 291 10.81 5.47 -4.73
CA ALA A 291 9.91 6.26 -3.90
C ALA A 291 9.78 7.72 -4.37
N MET A 292 10.89 8.36 -4.77
CA MET A 292 10.88 9.74 -5.28
C MET A 292 10.14 9.86 -6.62
N THR A 293 10.37 8.92 -7.54
CA THR A 293 9.70 8.90 -8.84
C THR A 293 8.19 8.63 -8.71
N ALA A 294 7.76 7.86 -7.71
CA ALA A 294 6.35 7.64 -7.43
C ALA A 294 5.59 8.87 -6.93
N GLN A 295 6.30 9.92 -6.47
CA GLN A 295 5.66 11.20 -6.14
C GLN A 295 5.33 12.03 -7.39
N ASN A 296 5.75 11.59 -8.57
CA ASN A 296 5.45 12.27 -9.82
C ASN A 296 4.07 11.86 -10.32
N ARG A 297 3.10 12.77 -10.20
CA ARG A 297 1.70 12.55 -10.60
C ARG A 297 1.47 12.13 -12.06
N PHE A 298 2.46 12.32 -12.94
CA PHE A 298 2.35 12.04 -14.37
C PHE A 298 2.74 10.60 -14.73
N TYR A 299 3.43 9.91 -13.83
CA TYR A 299 4.00 8.60 -14.09
C TYR A 299 3.62 7.61 -13.01
N ARG A 300 3.37 6.37 -13.42
CA ARG A 300 3.36 5.20 -12.56
C ARG A 300 4.72 4.51 -12.68
N PRO A 301 5.59 4.57 -11.67
CA PRO A 301 6.84 3.83 -11.74
C PRO A 301 6.57 2.32 -11.61
N ILE A 302 7.25 1.54 -12.44
CA ILE A 302 7.23 0.09 -12.44
C ILE A 302 8.67 -0.37 -12.20
N SER A 303 8.91 -1.13 -11.14
CA SER A 303 10.22 -1.69 -10.83
C SER A 303 10.42 -3.01 -11.58
N GLU A 304 11.66 -3.38 -11.93
CA GLU A 304 11.98 -4.70 -12.51
C GLU A 304 11.32 -5.85 -11.72
N GLN A 305 11.36 -5.73 -10.40
CA GLN A 305 10.87 -6.73 -9.45
C GLN A 305 9.36 -6.93 -9.48
N ASP A 306 8.61 -5.97 -10.03
CA ASP A 306 7.18 -6.09 -10.24
C ASP A 306 6.85 -6.94 -11.49
N THR A 307 7.80 -7.13 -12.42
CA THR A 307 7.51 -7.67 -13.76
C THR A 307 8.14 -9.03 -14.09
N GLN A 308 9.10 -9.53 -13.29
CA GLN A 308 9.83 -10.80 -13.54
C GLN A 308 10.41 -10.95 -14.98
N ALA A 309 10.47 -9.85 -15.74
CA ALA A 309 10.73 -9.87 -17.18
C ALA A 309 12.10 -9.31 -17.57
N GLY A 310 12.88 -8.77 -16.63
CA GLY A 310 14.35 -8.68 -16.74
C GLY A 310 14.93 -7.70 -17.76
N TYR A 311 14.49 -6.43 -17.80
CA TYR A 311 15.10 -5.46 -18.75
C TYR A 311 15.44 -4.07 -18.22
N VAL A 312 14.85 -3.57 -17.12
CA VAL A 312 15.02 -2.17 -16.67
C VAL A 312 14.76 -2.04 -15.17
N ASP A 313 15.63 -1.34 -14.43
CA ASP A 313 15.45 -1.09 -12.99
C ASP A 313 14.14 -0.36 -12.66
N ILE A 314 13.85 0.76 -13.33
CA ILE A 314 12.62 1.52 -13.16
C ILE A 314 12.10 2.01 -14.52
N PHE A 315 10.85 1.67 -14.85
CA PHE A 315 10.11 2.23 -15.98
C PHE A 315 9.09 3.26 -15.49
N LEU A 316 9.18 4.49 -15.98
CA LEU A 316 8.17 5.52 -15.74
C LEU A 316 7.05 5.40 -16.77
N CYS A 317 6.06 4.56 -16.46
CA CYS A 317 4.89 4.33 -17.29
C CYS A 317 4.01 5.60 -17.30
N PRO A 318 3.76 6.23 -18.45
CA PRO A 318 3.00 7.48 -18.53
C PRO A 318 1.52 7.21 -18.28
N LEU A 319 0.87 8.09 -17.51
CA LEU A 319 -0.57 8.00 -17.22
C LEU A 319 -1.40 8.70 -18.31
N LEU A 320 -1.35 8.18 -19.55
CA LEU A 320 -1.99 8.79 -20.72
C LEU A 320 -3.52 8.83 -20.63
N ASP A 321 -4.14 7.93 -19.86
CA ASP A 321 -5.58 7.93 -19.60
C ASP A 321 -6.04 9.17 -18.83
N ILE A 322 -5.13 9.76 -18.04
CA ILE A 322 -5.38 10.96 -17.23
C ILE A 322 -4.79 12.20 -17.93
N PHE A 323 -3.61 12.06 -18.55
CA PHE A 323 -2.83 13.11 -19.18
C PHE A 323 -2.51 12.76 -20.65
N PRO A 324 -3.50 12.84 -21.55
CA PRO A 324 -3.37 12.37 -22.94
C PRO A 324 -2.41 13.20 -23.79
N ASP A 325 -2.05 14.41 -23.33
CA ASP A 325 -1.13 15.34 -23.99
C ASP A 325 0.33 15.18 -23.53
N MET A 326 0.63 14.21 -22.65
CA MET A 326 2.02 13.88 -22.30
C MET A 326 2.77 13.31 -23.50
N VAL A 327 4.05 13.69 -23.61
CA VAL A 327 4.89 13.38 -24.78
C VAL A 327 6.14 12.57 -24.46
N HIS A 328 6.45 12.35 -23.18
CA HIS A 328 7.66 11.65 -22.75
C HIS A 328 7.38 10.50 -21.78
N SER A 329 8.25 9.49 -21.82
CA SER A 329 8.32 8.36 -20.88
C SER A 329 9.79 7.91 -20.78
N TYR A 330 10.14 7.25 -19.68
CA TYR A 330 11.54 7.01 -19.30
C TYR A 330 11.78 5.57 -18.85
N ILE A 331 12.91 5.04 -19.29
CA ILE A 331 13.53 3.81 -18.83
C ILE A 331 14.78 4.23 -18.05
N ILE A 332 14.89 3.81 -16.80
CA ILE A 332 15.94 4.21 -15.87
C ILE A 332 16.74 2.98 -15.49
N GLU A 333 18.05 3.08 -15.64
CA GLU A 333 19.05 2.12 -15.18
C GLU A 333 19.89 2.79 -14.09
N LEU A 334 20.01 2.16 -12.93
CA LEU A 334 20.78 2.59 -11.79
C LEU A 334 22.06 1.78 -11.69
N LYS A 335 23.19 2.46 -11.52
CA LYS A 335 24.49 1.80 -11.31
C LYS A 335 25.09 2.22 -10.00
N TYR A 336 25.30 1.25 -9.11
CA TYR A 336 25.94 1.50 -7.82
C TYR A 336 27.45 1.20 -7.87
N ALA A 337 28.27 2.23 -7.70
CA ALA A 337 29.72 2.07 -7.59
C ALA A 337 30.09 1.67 -6.15
N LYS A 338 30.48 0.40 -5.96
CA LYS A 338 31.03 -0.06 -4.67
C LYS A 338 32.37 0.64 -4.40
N TYR A 339 32.60 1.08 -3.16
CA TYR A 339 33.93 1.50 -2.73
C TYR A 339 34.90 0.33 -2.97
N LYS A 340 35.98 0.57 -3.71
CA LYS A 340 37.13 -0.34 -3.67
C LYS A 340 37.77 -0.18 -2.28
N ASP A 341 37.95 -1.29 -1.56
CA ASP A 341 38.83 -1.28 -0.39
C ASP A 341 40.21 -0.74 -0.82
N PRO A 342 40.77 0.23 -0.06
CA PRO A 342 42.10 0.77 -0.35
C PRO A 342 43.23 -0.24 -0.18
#